data_AF-A0A7L3MQM1-F1
#
_entry.id   AF-A0A7L3MQM1-F1
#
_cell.length_a   1.000
_cell.length_b   1.000
_cell.length_c   1.000
_cell.angle_alpha   90.00
_cell.angle_beta   90.00
_cell.angle_gamma   90.00
#
_symmetry.space_group_name_H-M   'P 1'
#
loop_
_entity.id
_entity.type
_entity.pdbx_description
1 polymer ?
#
loop_
_entity_poly.entity_id
_entity_poly.type
_entity_poly.pdbx_seq_one_letter_code
_entity_poly.pdbx_strand_id
1 'polypeptide(L)'
;MDVAASEFYRDGKYDLDFKSPDDPSRYISPDQLADLYKGFVKNYPVVSIEDPFDQDDWGAWKKFTGSVNIQVVGDDLTVTNPKRIAKAVEEKACNCLLLKVNQIGSVTESLQACKLAQSNGWGVMVSHRSGETEDTFIADLVVGLCTGQIKTGAPCRSERLAKYNQLLR
;
A
#
# COMPACT_ATOMS: atom_id res chain seq x y z
N MET A 1 -3.94 2.41 -7.31
CA MET A 1 -4.62 1.09 -7.25
C MET A 1 -4.14 0.42 -5.98
N ASP A 2 -5.01 -0.30 -5.31
CA ASP A 2 -4.63 -1.23 -4.25
C ASP A 2 -4.99 -2.61 -4.74
N VAL A 3 -3.97 -3.44 -4.93
CA VAL A 3 -4.14 -4.76 -5.50
C VAL A 3 -4.36 -5.81 -4.42
N ALA A 4 -3.79 -5.62 -3.22
CA ALA A 4 -3.83 -6.60 -2.13
C ALA A 4 -3.43 -8.01 -2.61
N ALA A 5 -2.31 -8.13 -3.32
CA ALA A 5 -1.94 -9.35 -4.03
C ALA A 5 -1.71 -10.57 -3.12
N SER A 6 -1.40 -10.35 -1.84
CA SER A 6 -1.32 -11.42 -0.82
C SER A 6 -2.61 -12.23 -0.73
N GLU A 7 -3.79 -11.63 -0.95
CA GLU A 7 -5.09 -12.32 -0.88
C GLU A 7 -5.26 -13.40 -1.95
N PHE A 8 -4.57 -13.22 -3.09
CA PHE A 8 -4.65 -14.12 -4.23
C PHE A 8 -3.32 -14.75 -4.63
N TYR A 9 -2.31 -14.66 -3.76
CA TYR A 9 -1.07 -15.40 -3.92
C TYR A 9 -1.28 -16.89 -3.62
N ARG A 10 -0.80 -17.76 -4.51
CA ARG A 10 -0.94 -19.22 -4.45
C ARG A 10 0.34 -19.88 -4.97
N ASP A 11 1.06 -20.60 -4.11
CA ASP A 11 2.22 -21.44 -4.48
C ASP A 11 3.27 -20.76 -5.39
N GLY A 12 3.67 -19.51 -5.08
CA GLY A 12 4.64 -18.78 -5.91
C GLY A 12 4.06 -18.09 -7.15
N LYS A 13 2.74 -18.12 -7.31
CA LYS A 13 1.99 -17.50 -8.40
C LYS A 13 0.80 -16.70 -7.87
N TYR A 14 0.03 -16.12 -8.77
CA TYR A 14 -1.09 -15.24 -8.47
C TYR A 14 -2.35 -15.66 -9.21
N ASP A 15 -3.45 -15.73 -8.49
CA ASP A 15 -4.77 -16.08 -9.00
C ASP A 15 -5.68 -14.85 -9.16
N LEU A 16 -5.73 -14.28 -10.36
CA LEU A 16 -6.57 -13.11 -10.61
C LEU A 16 -8.09 -13.38 -10.51
N ASP A 17 -8.50 -14.65 -10.36
CA ASP A 17 -9.89 -15.09 -10.22
C ASP A 17 -10.11 -15.86 -8.90
N PHE A 18 -9.34 -15.56 -7.85
CA PHE A 18 -9.35 -16.25 -6.55
C PHE A 18 -10.70 -16.34 -5.81
N LYS A 19 -11.72 -15.60 -6.24
CA LYS A 19 -13.08 -15.64 -5.67
C LYS A 19 -13.96 -16.71 -6.33
N SER A 20 -13.50 -17.27 -7.44
CA SER A 20 -14.11 -18.40 -8.12
C SER A 20 -13.48 -19.70 -7.62
N PRO A 21 -14.12 -20.88 -7.85
CA PRO A 21 -13.52 -22.17 -7.53
C PRO A 21 -12.08 -22.28 -8.05
N ASP A 22 -11.24 -22.96 -7.27
CA ASP A 22 -9.80 -23.03 -7.49
C ASP A 22 -9.43 -23.72 -8.80
N ASP A 23 -8.55 -23.10 -9.60
CA ASP A 23 -8.02 -23.68 -10.84
C ASP A 23 -6.56 -23.22 -11.04
N PRO A 24 -5.56 -24.03 -10.64
CA PRO A 24 -4.15 -23.69 -10.76
C PRO A 24 -3.64 -23.42 -12.19
N SER A 25 -4.40 -23.82 -13.23
CA SER A 25 -4.03 -23.55 -14.62
C SER A 25 -4.16 -22.07 -15.00
N ARG A 26 -4.97 -21.29 -14.27
CA ARG A 26 -5.15 -19.85 -14.48
C ARG A 26 -4.12 -18.99 -13.77
N TYR A 27 -3.30 -19.58 -12.90
CA TYR A 27 -2.34 -18.84 -12.10
C TYR A 27 -1.23 -18.26 -12.96
N ILE A 28 -0.93 -16.99 -12.73
CA ILE A 28 0.12 -16.28 -13.43
C ILE A 28 1.35 -16.09 -12.54
N SER A 29 2.52 -16.12 -13.14
CA SER A 29 3.79 -15.86 -12.45
C SER A 29 3.90 -14.39 -12.00
N PRO A 30 4.81 -14.08 -11.05
CA PRO A 30 5.10 -12.70 -10.66
C PRO A 30 5.50 -11.81 -11.86
N ASP A 31 6.23 -12.38 -12.83
CA ASP A 31 6.64 -11.64 -14.04
C ASP A 31 5.47 -11.30 -14.96
N GLN A 32 4.54 -12.24 -15.16
CA GLN A 32 3.32 -11.98 -15.93
C GLN A 32 2.44 -10.91 -15.24
N LEU A 33 2.36 -10.93 -13.91
CA LEU A 33 1.62 -9.93 -13.15
C LEU A 33 2.30 -8.54 -13.23
N ALA A 34 3.63 -8.49 -13.15
CA ALA A 34 4.39 -7.26 -13.34
C ALA A 34 4.16 -6.65 -14.73
N ASP A 35 4.14 -7.47 -15.77
CA ASP A 35 3.90 -7.00 -17.14
C ASP A 35 2.46 -6.54 -17.36
N LEU A 36 1.49 -7.15 -16.69
CA LEU A 36 0.10 -6.66 -16.63
C LEU A 36 0.04 -5.24 -16.05
N TYR A 37 0.69 -5.01 -14.89
CA TYR A 37 0.73 -3.69 -14.27
C TYR A 37 1.45 -2.64 -15.14
N LYS A 38 2.56 -3.01 -15.79
CA LYS A 38 3.21 -2.11 -16.77
C LYS A 38 2.28 -1.76 -17.92
N GLY A 39 1.47 -2.71 -18.37
CA GLY A 39 0.38 -2.47 -19.32
C GLY A 39 -0.61 -1.43 -18.79
N PHE A 40 -1.01 -1.51 -17.51
CA PHE A 40 -1.89 -0.52 -16.90
C PHE A 40 -1.24 0.87 -16.81
N VAL A 41 0.01 0.95 -16.35
CA VAL A 41 0.77 2.21 -16.27
C VAL A 41 0.97 2.84 -17.65
N LYS A 42 1.16 2.03 -18.70
CA LYS A 42 1.31 2.51 -20.07
C LYS A 42 -0.01 3.03 -20.65
N ASN A 43 -1.11 2.35 -20.39
CA ASN A 43 -2.38 2.57 -21.09
C ASN A 43 -3.35 3.46 -20.31
N TYR A 44 -3.12 3.67 -19.01
CA TYR A 44 -3.96 4.46 -18.12
C TYR A 44 -3.09 5.37 -17.25
N PRO A 45 -3.64 6.49 -16.72
CA PRO A 45 -2.90 7.42 -15.86
C PRO A 45 -2.71 6.87 -14.44
N VAL A 46 -2.22 5.64 -14.31
CA VAL A 46 -1.92 5.01 -13.02
C VAL A 46 -0.61 5.58 -12.49
N VAL A 47 -0.71 6.37 -11.43
CA VAL A 47 0.44 7.02 -10.77
C VAL A 47 0.86 6.35 -9.47
N SER A 48 0.05 5.42 -8.95
CA SER A 48 0.33 4.70 -7.72
C SER A 48 -0.27 3.29 -7.72
N ILE A 49 0.52 2.30 -7.31
CA ILE A 49 0.10 0.91 -7.10
C ILE A 49 0.55 0.46 -5.70
N GLU A 50 -0.39 -0.02 -4.90
CA GLU A 50 -0.22 -0.56 -3.55
C GLU A 50 -0.33 -2.09 -3.60
N ASP A 51 0.54 -2.76 -2.84
CA ASP A 51 0.64 -4.23 -2.74
C ASP A 51 0.52 -5.00 -4.07
N PRO A 52 1.38 -4.69 -5.07
CA PRO A 52 1.38 -5.39 -6.36
C PRO A 52 1.72 -6.89 -6.26
N PHE A 53 2.41 -7.32 -5.19
CA PHE A 53 2.84 -8.71 -4.98
C PHE A 53 2.59 -9.12 -3.53
N ASP A 54 2.70 -10.41 -3.26
CA ASP A 54 2.58 -10.98 -1.92
C ASP A 54 3.55 -10.30 -0.94
N GLN A 55 3.13 -10.22 0.33
CA GLN A 55 3.89 -9.58 1.40
C GLN A 55 5.31 -10.14 1.59
N ASP A 56 5.59 -11.38 1.18
CA ASP A 56 6.92 -12.00 1.30
C ASP A 56 7.61 -12.27 -0.06
N ASP A 57 7.03 -11.86 -1.19
CA ASP A 57 7.64 -11.96 -2.53
C ASP A 57 8.62 -10.81 -2.84
N TRP A 58 9.63 -10.64 -1.96
CA TRP A 58 10.61 -9.56 -2.01
C TRP A 58 11.31 -9.41 -3.39
N GLY A 59 11.50 -10.52 -4.10
CA GLY A 59 12.09 -10.54 -5.43
C GLY A 59 11.23 -9.84 -6.47
N ALA A 60 9.93 -10.13 -6.50
CA ALA A 60 9.00 -9.48 -7.41
C ALA A 60 8.85 -7.99 -7.13
N TRP A 61 8.72 -7.60 -5.86
CA TRP A 61 8.69 -6.20 -5.44
C TRP A 61 9.88 -5.40 -5.95
N LYS A 62 11.10 -5.87 -5.66
CA LYS A 62 12.35 -5.24 -6.09
C LYS A 62 12.45 -5.11 -7.60
N LYS A 63 12.13 -6.18 -8.33
CA LYS A 63 12.16 -6.20 -9.80
C LYS A 63 11.17 -5.21 -10.39
N PHE A 64 9.94 -5.18 -9.88
CA PHE A 64 8.90 -4.30 -10.38
C PHE A 64 9.19 -2.84 -10.08
N THR A 65 9.50 -2.50 -8.83
CA THR A 65 9.83 -1.13 -8.41
C THR A 65 11.02 -0.56 -9.18
N GLY A 66 12.03 -1.38 -9.49
CA GLY A 66 13.15 -0.96 -10.35
C GLY A 66 12.80 -0.76 -11.83
N SER A 67 11.62 -1.19 -12.28
CA SER A 67 11.19 -1.16 -13.69
C SER A 67 10.11 -0.11 -13.99
N VAL A 68 9.59 0.59 -12.98
CA VAL A 68 8.52 1.59 -13.14
C VAL A 68 8.92 2.92 -12.49
N ASN A 69 8.39 4.02 -13.03
CA ASN A 69 8.58 5.37 -12.48
C ASN A 69 7.28 5.94 -11.92
N ILE A 70 6.65 5.17 -11.03
CA ILE A 70 5.42 5.55 -10.34
C ILE A 70 5.58 5.29 -8.83
N GLN A 71 4.60 5.70 -8.04
CA GLN A 71 4.56 5.34 -6.62
C GLN A 71 4.20 3.86 -6.44
N VAL A 72 5.06 3.11 -5.76
CA VAL A 72 4.82 1.73 -5.31
C VAL A 72 4.68 1.75 -3.80
N VAL A 73 3.50 1.39 -3.30
CA VAL A 73 3.14 1.51 -1.89
C VAL A 73 3.20 0.14 -1.22
N GLY A 74 3.93 0.03 -0.11
CA GLY A 74 3.92 -1.16 0.75
C GLY A 74 2.91 -1.01 1.89
N ASP A 75 1.89 -1.86 1.91
CA ASP A 75 0.92 -2.01 3.00
C ASP A 75 1.19 -3.29 3.77
N ASP A 76 0.75 -4.47 3.30
CA ASP A 76 1.02 -5.76 3.95
C ASP A 76 2.50 -6.14 3.89
N LEU A 77 3.22 -5.66 2.88
CA LEU A 77 4.69 -5.79 2.82
C LEU A 77 5.36 -5.19 4.07
N THR A 78 4.85 -4.08 4.60
CA THR A 78 5.52 -3.32 5.66
C THR A 78 4.78 -3.33 6.99
N VAL A 79 3.46 -3.53 6.99
CA VAL A 79 2.54 -3.52 8.14
C VAL A 79 2.83 -2.42 9.16
N THR A 80 3.19 -1.21 8.68
CA THR A 80 3.62 -0.08 9.53
C THR A 80 4.72 -0.46 10.55
N ASN A 81 5.50 -1.51 10.27
CA ASN A 81 6.50 -2.07 11.18
C ASN A 81 7.92 -1.60 10.79
N PRO A 82 8.65 -0.90 11.68
CA PRO A 82 9.97 -0.37 11.38
C PRO A 82 10.99 -1.40 10.86
N LYS A 83 10.92 -2.67 11.30
CA LYS A 83 11.84 -3.72 10.83
C LYS A 83 11.56 -4.10 9.37
N ARG A 84 10.28 -4.24 9.00
CA ARG A 84 9.91 -4.55 7.60
C ARG A 84 10.13 -3.35 6.69
N ILE A 85 9.89 -2.13 7.18
CA ILE A 85 10.22 -0.89 6.46
C ILE A 85 11.73 -0.82 6.19
N ALA A 86 12.57 -1.04 7.19
CA ALA A 86 14.03 -1.04 7.02
C ALA A 86 14.49 -2.06 5.97
N LYS A 87 13.95 -3.28 6.00
CA LYS A 87 14.21 -4.30 4.98
C LYS A 87 13.75 -3.85 3.59
N ALA A 88 12.55 -3.28 3.48
CA ALA A 88 11.99 -2.83 2.22
C ALA A 88 12.76 -1.65 1.61
N VAL A 89 13.33 -0.78 2.44
CA VAL A 89 14.30 0.24 2.04
C VAL A 89 15.58 -0.39 1.49
N GLU A 90 16.18 -1.33 2.24
CA GLU A 90 17.43 -2.01 1.83
C GLU A 90 17.26 -2.74 0.49
N GLU A 91 16.15 -3.46 0.33
CA GLU A 91 15.84 -4.21 -0.88
C GLU A 91 15.35 -3.34 -2.04
N LYS A 92 15.07 -2.05 -1.80
CA LYS A 92 14.39 -1.15 -2.74
C LYS A 92 13.07 -1.76 -3.25
N ALA A 93 12.33 -2.37 -2.33
CA ALA A 93 11.12 -3.13 -2.64
C ALA A 93 9.95 -2.22 -3.03
N CYS A 94 9.82 -1.05 -2.41
CA CYS A 94 8.81 -0.05 -2.73
C CYS A 94 9.37 1.37 -2.49
N ASN A 95 8.57 2.41 -2.71
CA ASN A 95 9.01 3.81 -2.53
C ASN A 95 7.95 4.68 -1.79
N CYS A 96 6.94 4.04 -1.21
CA CYS A 96 5.95 4.68 -0.36
C CYS A 96 5.47 3.71 0.72
N LEU A 97 5.27 4.23 1.93
CA LEU A 97 4.65 3.51 3.04
C LEU A 97 3.14 3.76 3.05
N LEU A 98 2.32 2.72 3.19
CA LEU A 98 0.96 2.90 3.68
C LEU A 98 0.98 2.86 5.21
N LEU A 99 0.58 3.95 5.86
CA LEU A 99 0.63 4.08 7.32
C LEU A 99 -0.75 3.83 7.92
N LYS A 100 -0.88 2.73 8.66
CA LYS A 100 -2.07 2.37 9.45
C LYS A 100 -1.68 2.26 10.91
N VAL A 101 -2.13 3.22 11.72
CA VAL A 101 -1.74 3.33 13.14
C VAL A 101 -2.01 2.04 13.91
N ASN A 102 -3.11 1.36 13.61
CA ASN A 102 -3.50 0.16 14.32
C ASN A 102 -2.77 -1.12 13.87
N GLN A 103 -1.94 -1.09 12.82
CA GLN A 103 -1.05 -2.22 12.49
C GLN A 103 0.13 -2.29 13.48
N ILE A 104 0.63 -1.13 13.94
CA ILE A 104 1.74 -1.06 14.90
C ILE A 104 1.27 -0.87 16.34
N GLY A 105 0.10 -0.27 16.54
CA GLY A 105 -0.61 -0.24 17.83
C GLY A 105 -0.35 0.99 18.69
N SER A 106 0.56 1.88 18.30
CA SER A 106 0.77 3.16 18.99
C SER A 106 1.01 4.33 18.03
N VAL A 107 0.62 5.53 18.48
CA VAL A 107 0.91 6.78 17.75
C VAL A 107 2.41 7.00 17.64
N THR A 108 3.16 6.81 18.73
CA THR A 108 4.62 7.01 18.74
C THR A 108 5.33 6.15 17.69
N GLU A 109 5.01 4.87 17.61
CA GLU A 109 5.64 3.98 16.62
C GLU A 109 5.18 4.31 15.20
N SER A 110 3.95 4.77 15.02
CA SER A 110 3.47 5.27 13.73
C SER A 110 4.26 6.50 13.27
N LEU A 111 4.54 7.45 14.17
CA LEU A 111 5.38 8.61 13.88
C LEU A 111 6.81 8.18 13.53
N GLN A 112 7.36 7.18 14.22
CA GLN A 112 8.68 6.63 13.93
C GLN A 112 8.72 5.94 12.56
N ALA A 113 7.70 5.15 12.21
CA ALA A 113 7.57 4.52 10.90
C ALA A 113 7.48 5.57 9.78
N CYS A 114 6.68 6.63 9.97
CA CYS A 114 6.60 7.76 9.03
C CYS A 114 7.96 8.42 8.83
N LYS A 115 8.65 8.76 9.93
CA LYS A 115 9.98 9.40 9.89
C LYS A 115 11.02 8.52 9.21
N LEU A 116 10.99 7.21 9.45
CA LEU A 116 11.89 6.25 8.82
C LEU A 116 11.65 6.18 7.30
N ALA A 117 10.40 6.17 6.85
CA ALA A 117 10.08 6.21 5.43
C ALA A 117 10.55 7.54 4.80
N GLN A 118 10.16 8.68 5.39
CA GLN A 118 10.51 10.01 4.87
C GLN A 118 12.03 10.25 4.84
N SER A 119 12.78 9.82 5.85
CA SER A 119 14.25 9.97 5.88
C SER A 119 14.97 9.14 4.82
N ASN A 120 14.33 8.11 4.29
CA ASN A 120 14.81 7.30 3.16
C ASN A 120 14.22 7.76 1.81
N GLY A 121 13.62 8.95 1.76
CA GLY A 121 13.09 9.55 0.53
C GLY A 121 11.79 8.93 0.04
N TRP A 122 11.08 8.16 0.88
CA TRP A 122 9.80 7.57 0.51
C TRP A 122 8.64 8.54 0.75
N GLY A 123 7.59 8.38 -0.05
CA GLY A 123 6.27 8.91 0.28
C GLY A 123 5.67 8.20 1.49
N VAL A 124 4.68 8.84 2.13
CA VAL A 124 3.85 8.19 3.15
C VAL A 124 2.40 8.51 2.85
N MET A 125 1.57 7.48 2.73
CA MET A 125 0.14 7.60 2.59
C MET A 125 -0.53 7.17 3.88
N VAL A 126 -1.08 8.13 4.61
CA VAL A 126 -1.88 7.83 5.80
C VAL A 126 -3.16 7.12 5.34
N SER A 127 -3.52 6.03 5.99
CA SER A 127 -4.63 5.19 5.56
C SER A 127 -5.62 4.91 6.67
N HIS A 128 -6.89 4.84 6.27
CA HIS A 128 -7.95 4.26 7.06
C HIS A 128 -7.86 2.72 7.13
N ARG A 129 -8.85 2.10 7.77
CA ARG A 129 -9.14 0.66 7.66
C ARG A 129 -10.47 0.40 6.94
N SER A 130 -10.66 -0.82 6.44
CA SER A 130 -11.92 -1.23 5.80
C SER A 130 -13.11 -1.10 6.75
N GLY A 131 -12.95 -1.53 8.01
CA GLY A 131 -13.84 -1.16 9.12
C GLY A 131 -13.34 0.13 9.78
N GLU A 132 -14.12 1.21 9.69
CA GLU A 132 -13.80 2.53 10.25
C GLU A 132 -14.90 3.03 11.19
N THR A 133 -14.60 4.07 11.94
CA THR A 133 -15.50 4.76 12.86
C THR A 133 -15.73 6.22 12.42
N GLU A 134 -16.50 6.98 13.18
CA GLU A 134 -16.68 8.41 13.02
C GLU A 134 -15.46 9.24 13.43
N ASP A 135 -14.49 8.64 14.12
CA ASP A 135 -13.28 9.31 14.60
C ASP A 135 -12.51 9.95 13.44
N THR A 136 -11.88 11.10 13.64
CA THR A 136 -11.20 11.84 12.56
C THR A 136 -9.68 11.94 12.72
N PHE A 137 -9.10 11.18 13.66
CA PHE A 137 -7.68 11.25 14.03
C PHE A 137 -6.74 11.24 12.83
N ILE A 138 -6.99 10.39 11.83
CA ILE A 138 -6.10 10.26 10.66
C ILE A 138 -6.12 11.49 9.73
N ALA A 139 -7.16 12.33 9.80
CA ALA A 139 -7.21 13.60 9.06
C ALA A 139 -6.21 14.61 9.67
N ASP A 140 -6.21 14.77 10.99
CA ASP A 140 -5.22 15.59 11.67
C ASP A 140 -3.82 14.98 11.60
N LEU A 141 -3.71 13.65 11.65
CA LEU A 141 -2.44 12.94 11.54
C LEU A 141 -1.76 13.19 10.19
N VAL A 142 -2.48 13.11 9.06
CA VAL A 142 -1.88 13.33 7.74
C VAL A 142 -1.36 14.77 7.59
N VAL A 143 -2.07 15.74 8.16
CA VAL A 143 -1.65 17.14 8.19
C VAL A 143 -0.41 17.30 9.07
N GLY A 144 -0.44 16.80 10.30
CA GLY A 144 0.67 16.91 11.25
C GLY A 144 1.95 16.19 10.81
N LEU A 145 1.81 15.10 10.04
CA LEU A 145 2.93 14.38 9.44
C LEU A 145 3.41 14.98 8.11
N CYS A 146 2.69 15.97 7.56
CA CYS A 146 2.99 16.62 6.28
C CYS A 146 3.22 15.62 5.13
N THR A 147 2.43 14.53 5.06
CA THR A 147 2.73 13.46 4.09
C THR A 147 2.21 13.74 2.68
N GLY A 148 1.26 14.68 2.55
CA GLY A 148 0.71 15.14 1.27
C GLY A 148 -0.32 14.20 0.62
N GLN A 149 -0.62 13.04 1.22
CA GLN A 149 -1.55 12.07 0.66
C GLN A 149 -2.23 11.21 1.75
N ILE A 150 -3.53 10.99 1.57
CA ILE A 150 -4.39 10.19 2.45
C ILE A 150 -5.31 9.28 1.63
N LYS A 151 -5.48 8.03 2.06
CA LYS A 151 -6.48 7.09 1.57
C LYS A 151 -7.50 6.84 2.67
N THR A 152 -8.63 7.54 2.62
CA THR A 152 -9.69 7.42 3.63
C THR A 152 -11.07 7.05 3.06
N GLY A 153 -11.06 6.38 1.89
CA GLY A 153 -12.24 5.76 1.29
C GLY A 153 -12.96 6.64 0.26
N ALA A 154 -14.08 6.15 -0.26
CA ALA A 154 -14.88 6.88 -1.23
C ALA A 154 -15.51 8.14 -0.59
N PRO A 155 -15.95 9.13 -1.39
CA PRO A 155 -16.78 10.25 -0.92
C PRO A 155 -18.23 9.79 -0.66
N CYS A 156 -18.38 8.71 0.11
CA CYS A 156 -19.63 8.07 0.49
C CYS A 156 -19.41 7.32 1.81
N ARG A 157 -20.48 7.19 2.61
CA ARG A 157 -20.48 6.65 3.97
C ARG A 157 -19.73 7.55 4.97
N SER A 158 -20.39 7.88 6.08
CA SER A 158 -19.94 8.98 6.94
C SER A 158 -18.65 8.69 7.70
N GLU A 159 -18.28 7.43 7.91
CA GLU A 159 -16.99 7.07 8.50
C GLU A 159 -15.80 7.50 7.61
N ARG A 160 -16.05 7.72 6.31
CA ARG A 160 -15.09 8.26 5.33
C ARG A 160 -15.17 9.78 5.27
N LEU A 161 -16.40 10.29 5.09
CA LEU A 161 -16.67 11.72 4.98
C LEU A 161 -16.27 12.49 6.24
N ALA A 162 -16.31 11.88 7.42
CA ALA A 162 -15.86 12.52 8.66
C ALA A 162 -14.42 13.03 8.54
N LYS A 163 -13.50 12.22 7.98
CA LYS A 163 -12.10 12.58 7.78
C LYS A 163 -11.93 13.63 6.67
N TYR A 164 -12.61 13.47 5.54
CA TYR A 164 -12.55 14.47 4.46
C TYR A 164 -13.11 15.83 4.89
N ASN A 165 -14.22 15.84 5.64
CA ASN A 165 -14.80 17.06 6.18
C ASN A 165 -13.88 17.70 7.22
N GLN A 166 -13.13 16.91 7.99
CA GLN A 166 -12.12 17.43 8.92
C GLN A 166 -10.97 18.12 8.18
N LEU A 167 -10.54 17.60 7.03
CA LEU A 167 -9.51 18.24 6.19
C LEU A 167 -9.97 19.58 5.55
N LEU A 168 -11.28 19.82 5.44
CA LEU A 168 -11.82 21.08 4.90
C LEU A 168 -11.96 22.20 5.95
N ARG A 169 -11.93 21.88 7.24
CA ARG A 169 -12.10 22.85 8.34
C ARG A 169 -10.80 23.61 8.60
#